data_AF-T1L5X5-F1
#
_entry.id   AF-T1L5X5-F1
#
_cell.length_a   1.000
_cell.length_b   1.000
_cell.length_c   1.000
_cell.angle_alpha   90.00
_cell.angle_beta   90.00
_cell.angle_gamma   90.00
#
_symmetry.space_group_name_H-M   'P 1'
#
loop_
_entity.id
_entity.type
_entity.pdbx_description
1 polymer ?
#
loop_
_entity_poly.entity_id
_entity_poly.type
_entity_poly.pdbx_seq_one_letter_code
_entity_poly.pdbx_strand_id
1 'polypeptide(L)'
;MAKRPDYPHKITFKVKHLDEYHDIVLDWDVDKYRYKSQQIFDQVGALESITGVPSRYTSSFYIPRPDEVNLADTLGVSYNNLKAFTPDLKPELDKYDYRQDDTSWRIFRDGERYRLTYWAYYSHRVSKRISMGYGLVNEIYVTDGVCSQDFCQYQCTESRLKMLQDLVSNDELNAKITPLVQPIMETFEYTRYAEASKILREFNVEQFLCLTCVEQRREVIQQNGHERQDDLYERTRG
;
A
#
# COMPACT_ATOMS: atom_id res chain seq x y z
N MET A 1 20.80 -26.11 -21.04
CA MET A 1 20.15 -24.78 -20.93
C MET A 1 18.78 -24.99 -20.34
N ALA A 2 18.53 -24.54 -19.12
CA ALA A 2 17.21 -24.64 -18.50
C ALA A 2 16.22 -23.77 -19.32
N LYS A 3 15.10 -24.36 -19.75
CA LYS A 3 14.00 -23.60 -20.36
C LYS A 3 13.56 -22.55 -19.34
N ARG A 4 13.56 -21.26 -19.73
CA ARG A 4 12.86 -20.23 -18.96
C ARG A 4 11.39 -20.70 -18.80
N PRO A 5 10.79 -20.59 -17.60
CA PRO A 5 9.37 -20.85 -17.45
C PRO A 5 8.58 -19.97 -18.44
N ASP A 6 7.51 -20.51 -19.00
CA ASP A 6 6.60 -19.81 -19.90
C ASP A 6 5.83 -18.76 -19.07
N TYR A 7 6.39 -17.56 -18.95
CA TYR A 7 5.74 -16.45 -18.25
C TYR A 7 5.08 -15.53 -19.28
N PRO A 8 3.91 -14.95 -18.98
CA PRO A 8 3.26 -14.03 -19.90
C PRO A 8 4.19 -12.84 -20.16
N HIS A 9 4.48 -12.56 -21.43
CA HIS A 9 5.30 -11.42 -21.85
C HIS A 9 4.66 -10.09 -21.43
N LYS A 10 3.34 -10.03 -21.42
CA LYS A 10 2.54 -8.85 -21.12
C LYS A 10 1.27 -9.26 -20.38
N ILE A 11 0.88 -8.46 -19.40
CA ILE A 11 -0.36 -8.62 -18.63
C ILE A 11 -1.12 -7.30 -18.66
N THR A 12 -2.41 -7.37 -18.93
CA THR A 12 -3.35 -6.25 -18.86
C THR A 12 -4.44 -6.56 -17.85
N PHE A 13 -4.67 -5.68 -16.90
CA PHE A 13 -5.75 -5.79 -15.93
C PHE A 13 -6.42 -4.44 -15.74
N LYS A 14 -7.63 -4.43 -15.16
CA LYS A 14 -8.38 -3.20 -14.91
C LYS A 14 -8.36 -2.84 -13.43
N VAL A 15 -8.26 -1.55 -13.14
CA VAL A 15 -8.39 -0.98 -11.79
C VAL A 15 -9.60 -0.08 -11.76
N LYS A 16 -10.51 -0.32 -10.80
CA LYS A 16 -11.66 0.55 -10.55
C LYS A 16 -11.32 1.60 -9.49
N HIS A 17 -11.58 2.87 -9.80
CA HIS A 17 -11.44 4.01 -8.90
C HIS A 17 -12.61 4.99 -9.13
N LEU A 18 -13.30 5.41 -8.05
CA LEU A 18 -14.44 6.35 -8.12
C LEU A 18 -15.46 6.01 -9.23
N ASP A 19 -15.81 4.73 -9.35
CA ASP A 19 -16.71 4.18 -10.36
C ASP A 19 -16.23 4.13 -11.82
N GLU A 20 -14.99 4.54 -12.08
CA GLU A 20 -14.34 4.42 -13.38
C GLU A 20 -13.34 3.27 -13.43
N TYR A 21 -13.19 2.64 -14.59
CA TYR A 21 -12.19 1.61 -14.84
C TYR A 21 -11.02 2.17 -15.65
N HIS A 22 -9.82 1.80 -15.24
CA HIS A 22 -8.57 2.18 -15.89
C HIS A 22 -7.77 0.93 -16.24
N ASP A 23 -7.27 0.85 -17.48
CA ASP A 23 -6.43 -0.26 -17.93
C ASP A 23 -4.98 -0.05 -17.48
N ILE A 24 -4.41 -1.06 -16.83
CA ILE A 24 -3.01 -1.12 -16.43
C ILE A 24 -2.33 -2.23 -17.22
N VAL A 25 -1.16 -1.91 -17.76
CA VAL A 25 -0.38 -2.80 -18.61
C VAL A 25 1.01 -3.00 -18.02
N LEU A 26 1.33 -4.24 -17.66
CA LEU A 26 2.66 -4.66 -17.24
C LEU A 26 3.33 -5.43 -18.37
N ASP A 27 4.51 -4.97 -18.78
CA ASP A 27 5.29 -5.57 -19.87
C ASP A 27 6.59 -6.13 -19.31
N TRP A 28 6.67 -7.46 -19.21
CA TRP A 28 7.79 -8.14 -18.58
C TRP A 28 9.02 -8.19 -19.49
N ASP A 29 8.85 -7.98 -20.79
CA ASP A 29 9.95 -7.91 -21.76
C ASP A 29 10.69 -6.56 -21.72
N VAL A 30 10.07 -5.51 -21.17
CA VAL A 30 10.69 -4.18 -21.05
C VAL A 30 11.89 -4.21 -20.10
N ASP A 31 13.10 -4.09 -20.64
CA ASP A 31 14.36 -4.11 -19.88
C ASP A 31 14.70 -2.79 -19.18
N LYS A 32 13.76 -1.84 -19.15
CA LYS A 32 13.93 -0.56 -18.45
C LYS A 32 14.08 -0.72 -16.93
N TYR A 33 13.50 -1.77 -16.37
CA TYR A 33 13.39 -1.95 -14.92
C TYR A 33 14.25 -3.09 -14.43
N ARG A 34 15.20 -2.76 -13.53
CA ARG A 34 15.94 -3.77 -12.74
C ARG A 34 15.00 -4.67 -11.94
N TYR A 35 13.89 -4.12 -11.44
CA TYR A 35 12.83 -4.84 -10.73
C TYR A 35 11.52 -4.63 -11.48
N LYS A 36 10.95 -5.69 -12.05
CA LYS A 36 9.82 -5.53 -12.97
C LYS A 36 8.55 -5.06 -12.23
N SER A 37 8.42 -5.34 -10.93
CA SER A 37 7.38 -4.77 -10.07
C SER A 37 7.39 -3.24 -9.99
N GLN A 38 8.53 -2.58 -10.25
CA GLN A 38 8.58 -1.12 -10.32
C GLN A 38 7.81 -0.56 -11.50
N GLN A 39 7.46 -1.40 -12.49
CA GLN A 39 6.48 -1.02 -13.51
C GLN A 39 5.18 -0.56 -12.91
N ILE A 40 4.72 -1.14 -11.79
CA ILE A 40 3.52 -0.65 -11.12
C ILE A 40 3.72 0.82 -10.74
N PHE A 41 4.91 1.22 -10.25
CA PHE A 41 5.25 2.61 -9.88
C PHE A 41 5.56 3.57 -11.06
N ASP A 42 5.77 3.05 -12.27
CA ASP A 42 5.94 3.85 -13.49
C ASP A 42 4.67 3.92 -14.31
N GLN A 43 3.97 2.79 -14.44
CA GLN A 43 2.56 2.70 -14.79
C GLN A 43 1.69 3.34 -13.70
N VAL A 44 2.24 3.69 -12.53
CA VAL A 44 1.65 4.61 -11.54
C VAL A 44 1.67 6.04 -12.05
N GLY A 45 2.22 6.35 -13.23
CA GLY A 45 1.71 7.46 -14.03
C GLY A 45 0.20 7.35 -14.27
N ALA A 46 -0.33 6.12 -14.36
CA ALA A 46 -1.76 5.84 -14.30
C ALA A 46 -2.33 6.06 -12.89
N LEU A 47 -1.72 5.59 -11.79
CA LEU A 47 -2.26 5.92 -10.45
C LEU A 47 -2.21 7.42 -10.16
N GLU A 48 -1.16 8.13 -10.55
CA GLU A 48 -1.05 9.59 -10.46
C GLU A 48 -2.08 10.27 -11.38
N SER A 49 -2.38 9.74 -12.57
CA SER A 49 -3.47 10.25 -13.40
C SER A 49 -4.87 9.90 -12.88
N ILE A 50 -5.02 8.76 -12.19
CA ILE A 50 -6.26 8.25 -11.59
C ILE A 50 -6.57 9.00 -10.28
N THR A 51 -5.54 9.30 -9.49
CA THR A 51 -5.68 9.83 -8.11
C THR A 51 -5.22 11.28 -7.97
N GLY A 52 -4.47 11.82 -8.93
CA GLY A 52 -3.85 13.15 -8.84
C GLY A 52 -2.69 13.26 -7.85
N VAL A 53 -2.26 12.16 -7.22
CA VAL A 53 -1.20 12.19 -6.19
C VAL A 53 0.17 11.91 -6.82
N PRO A 54 1.11 12.88 -6.74
CA PRO A 54 2.45 12.68 -7.27
C PRO A 54 3.16 11.45 -6.71
N SER A 55 3.81 10.67 -7.58
CA SER A 55 4.54 9.46 -7.21
C SER A 55 5.58 9.66 -6.09
N ARG A 56 6.15 10.86 -5.92
CA ARG A 56 7.07 11.19 -4.82
C ARG A 56 6.43 11.10 -3.42
N TYR A 57 5.10 11.23 -3.33
CA TYR A 57 4.36 11.08 -2.07
C TYR A 57 3.86 9.64 -1.88
N THR A 58 4.10 8.74 -2.81
CA THR A 58 3.68 7.34 -2.77
C THR A 58 4.85 6.46 -2.39
N SER A 59 4.80 5.83 -1.22
CA SER A 59 5.93 5.04 -0.70
C SER A 59 5.80 3.54 -0.94
N SER A 60 4.58 3.02 -1.02
CA SER A 60 4.37 1.59 -1.16
C SER A 60 3.11 1.24 -1.93
N PHE A 61 3.05 -0.03 -2.30
CA PHE A 61 1.93 -0.66 -2.93
C PHE A 61 1.73 -2.05 -2.32
N TYR A 62 0.48 -2.46 -2.10
CA TYR A 62 0.12 -3.72 -1.46
C TYR A 62 -0.90 -4.50 -2.29
N ILE A 63 -0.77 -5.82 -2.32
CA ILE A 63 -1.74 -6.69 -2.97
C ILE A 63 -2.12 -7.74 -1.93
N PRO A 64 -3.29 -7.61 -1.29
CA PRO A 64 -3.80 -8.64 -0.41
C PRO A 64 -4.18 -9.87 -1.24
N ARG A 65 -3.75 -11.05 -0.78
CA ARG A 65 -4.10 -12.35 -1.37
C ARG A 65 -3.97 -12.38 -2.91
N PRO A 66 -2.75 -12.16 -3.44
CA PRO A 66 -2.54 -11.96 -4.88
C PRO A 66 -2.89 -13.17 -5.74
N ASP A 67 -2.76 -14.39 -5.20
CA ASP A 67 -3.12 -15.61 -5.92
C ASP A 67 -3.23 -16.82 -4.97
N GLU A 68 -4.43 -17.33 -4.70
CA GLU A 68 -4.62 -18.53 -3.87
C GLU A 68 -4.21 -19.83 -4.58
N VAL A 69 -4.11 -19.83 -5.92
CA VAL A 69 -3.77 -21.02 -6.73
C VAL A 69 -2.26 -21.18 -6.89
N ASN A 70 -1.53 -20.10 -7.13
CA ASN A 70 -0.07 -20.14 -7.36
C ASN A 70 0.77 -19.74 -6.14
N LEU A 71 0.17 -19.04 -5.17
CA LEU A 71 0.83 -18.53 -3.96
C LEU A 71 -0.04 -18.80 -2.72
N ALA A 72 -0.50 -20.06 -2.57
CA ALA A 72 -1.18 -20.52 -1.37
C ALA A 72 -0.41 -20.08 -0.10
N ASP A 73 -1.15 -19.63 0.91
CA ASP A 73 -0.65 -19.06 2.19
C ASP A 73 -0.02 -17.65 2.13
N THR A 74 0.07 -17.02 0.94
CA THR A 74 0.53 -15.62 0.85
C THR A 74 -0.58 -14.65 1.23
N LEU A 75 -0.52 -14.09 2.44
CA LEU A 75 -1.51 -13.12 2.93
C LEU A 75 -1.46 -11.78 2.19
N GLY A 76 -0.32 -11.43 1.60
CA GLY A 76 -0.22 -10.34 0.65
C GLY A 76 1.22 -10.04 0.25
N VAL A 77 1.38 -9.22 -0.77
CA VAL A 77 2.68 -8.81 -1.29
C VAL A 77 2.79 -7.29 -1.27
N SER A 78 3.89 -6.79 -0.73
CA SER A 78 4.18 -5.36 -0.65
C SER A 78 5.39 -4.98 -1.49
N TYR A 79 5.30 -3.85 -2.17
CA TYR A 79 6.39 -3.25 -2.93
C TYR A 79 6.65 -1.84 -2.44
N ASN A 80 7.92 -1.45 -2.40
CA ASN A 80 8.33 -0.08 -2.11
C ASN A 80 8.57 0.68 -3.41
N ASN A 81 8.18 1.95 -3.45
CA ASN A 81 8.44 2.82 -4.58
C ASN A 81 9.90 3.29 -4.53
N LEU A 82 10.74 2.85 -5.46
CA LEU A 82 12.14 3.26 -5.49
C LEU A 82 12.32 4.77 -5.77
N LYS A 83 11.34 5.43 -6.39
CA LYS A 83 11.36 6.88 -6.66
C LYS A 83 11.08 7.72 -5.42
N ALA A 84 10.46 7.14 -4.39
CA ALA A 84 10.12 7.84 -3.15
C ALA A 84 11.26 7.81 -2.11
N PHE A 85 12.35 7.10 -2.39
CA PHE A 85 13.52 7.12 -1.51
C PHE A 85 14.19 8.48 -1.52
N THR A 86 14.52 8.97 -0.33
CA THR A 86 15.40 10.12 -0.21
C THR A 86 16.81 9.75 -0.70
N PRO A 87 17.59 10.68 -1.26
CA PRO A 87 18.91 10.38 -1.84
C PRO A 87 19.88 9.69 -0.86
N ASP A 88 19.76 9.98 0.44
CA ASP A 88 20.53 9.40 1.55
C ASP A 88 20.13 7.96 1.90
N LEU A 89 18.98 7.48 1.42
CA LEU A 89 18.39 6.18 1.80
C LEU A 89 18.23 5.21 0.65
N LYS A 90 18.71 5.53 -0.56
CA LYS A 90 18.65 4.57 -1.67
C LYS A 90 19.26 3.26 -1.17
N PRO A 91 18.47 2.18 -1.04
CA PRO A 91 18.98 0.96 -0.46
C PRO A 91 20.16 0.51 -1.31
N GLU A 92 21.20 -0.03 -0.68
CA GLU A 92 22.16 -0.87 -1.40
C GLU A 92 21.38 -2.09 -1.88
N LEU A 93 20.81 -1.95 -3.08
CA LEU A 93 19.89 -2.85 -3.76
C LEU A 93 20.46 -4.26 -3.97
N ASP A 94 21.77 -4.44 -3.72
CA ASP A 94 22.50 -5.69 -3.83
C ASP A 94 22.41 -6.56 -2.55
N LYS A 95 22.05 -6.00 -1.38
CA LYS A 95 22.04 -6.71 -0.09
C LYS A 95 20.70 -7.33 0.30
N TYR A 96 19.60 -6.80 -0.23
CA TYR A 96 18.29 -7.44 -0.05
C TYR A 96 18.15 -8.49 -1.14
N ASP A 97 17.90 -9.73 -0.72
CA ASP A 97 17.64 -10.92 -1.53
C ASP A 97 16.30 -10.77 -2.30
N TYR A 98 16.15 -9.68 -3.06
CA TYR A 98 15.19 -9.54 -4.14
C TYR A 98 15.68 -10.47 -5.23
N ARG A 99 15.32 -11.73 -5.04
CA ARG A 99 15.78 -12.81 -5.90
C ARG A 99 15.52 -12.46 -7.37
N GLN A 100 16.49 -12.82 -8.21
CA GLN A 100 16.42 -12.69 -9.66
C GLN A 100 15.29 -13.50 -10.30
N ASP A 101 14.61 -14.39 -9.56
CA ASP A 101 13.37 -15.02 -9.99
C ASP A 101 12.19 -14.09 -9.68
N ASP A 102 12.09 -13.01 -10.46
CA ASP A 102 10.96 -12.08 -10.38
C ASP A 102 9.65 -12.82 -10.73
N THR A 103 9.02 -13.38 -9.70
CA THR A 103 7.73 -14.08 -9.76
C THR A 103 6.58 -13.10 -9.67
N SER A 104 6.83 -11.78 -9.81
CA SER A 104 5.77 -10.77 -9.76
C SER A 104 4.75 -10.92 -10.88
N TRP A 105 5.08 -11.64 -11.97
CA TRP A 105 4.10 -12.01 -12.99
C TRP A 105 3.04 -13.00 -12.48
N ARG A 106 3.29 -13.73 -11.38
CA ARG A 106 2.31 -14.66 -10.77
C ARG A 106 1.25 -13.96 -9.93
N ILE A 107 1.43 -12.68 -9.68
CA ILE A 107 0.60 -11.90 -8.75
C ILE A 107 -0.58 -11.25 -9.47
N PHE A 108 -0.40 -10.95 -10.75
CA PHE A 108 -1.45 -10.40 -11.60
C PHE A 108 -1.80 -11.42 -12.66
N ARG A 109 -3.08 -11.54 -13.01
CA ARG A 109 -3.49 -12.31 -14.17
C ARG A 109 -4.09 -11.40 -15.23
N ASP A 110 -3.90 -11.81 -16.48
CA ASP A 110 -4.44 -11.08 -17.61
C ASP A 110 -5.97 -11.10 -17.57
N GLY A 111 -6.59 -9.94 -17.81
CA GLY A 111 -8.03 -9.74 -17.77
C GLY A 111 -8.64 -9.58 -16.37
N GLU A 112 -7.85 -9.64 -15.29
CA GLU A 112 -8.38 -9.46 -13.94
C GLU A 112 -8.83 -8.02 -13.66
N ARG A 113 -9.66 -7.89 -12.63
CA ARG A 113 -10.23 -6.62 -12.19
C ARG A 113 -9.93 -6.42 -10.72
N TYR A 114 -9.51 -5.21 -10.37
CA TYR A 114 -9.14 -4.84 -9.01
C TYR A 114 -9.86 -3.58 -8.59
N ARG A 115 -10.16 -3.45 -7.30
CA ARG A 115 -10.57 -2.20 -6.67
C ARG A 115 -9.35 -1.51 -6.08
N LEU A 116 -9.20 -0.22 -6.37
CA LEU A 116 -8.15 0.61 -5.77
C LEU A 116 -8.55 0.98 -4.33
N THR A 117 -7.63 0.74 -3.40
CA THR A 117 -7.69 1.28 -2.03
C THR A 117 -6.45 2.14 -1.78
N TYR A 118 -6.54 3.07 -0.83
CA TYR A 118 -5.45 3.97 -0.48
C TYR A 118 -5.48 4.34 1.00
N TRP A 119 -4.31 4.55 1.57
CA TRP A 119 -4.14 4.98 2.96
C TRP A 119 -2.91 5.87 3.09
N ALA A 120 -2.90 6.73 4.11
CA ALA A 120 -1.68 7.41 4.54
C ALA A 120 -1.03 6.68 5.70
N TYR A 121 0.30 6.74 5.77
CA TYR A 121 1.08 6.24 6.89
C TYR A 121 2.42 6.97 6.98
N TYR A 122 3.08 6.90 8.14
CA TYR A 122 4.44 7.43 8.29
C TYR A 122 5.48 6.44 7.74
N SER A 123 6.08 6.78 6.61
CA SER A 123 6.99 5.90 5.86
C SER A 123 8.45 6.09 6.29
N HIS A 124 8.78 5.57 7.47
CA HIS A 124 10.09 5.76 8.11
C HIS A 124 11.29 5.16 7.33
N ARG A 125 11.07 4.20 6.42
CA ARG A 125 12.16 3.52 5.68
C ARG A 125 12.39 4.03 4.27
N VAL A 126 11.37 4.62 3.66
CA VAL A 126 11.40 4.99 2.23
C VAL A 126 11.56 6.50 2.13
N SER A 127 10.53 7.25 2.57
CA SER A 127 10.46 8.69 2.33
C SER A 127 10.70 9.54 3.59
N LYS A 128 10.77 8.93 4.78
CA LYS A 128 10.89 9.60 6.10
C LYS A 128 9.85 10.70 6.33
N ARG A 129 8.63 10.46 5.84
CA ARG A 129 7.49 11.39 5.91
C ARG A 129 6.18 10.63 5.87
N ILE A 130 5.08 11.35 6.12
CA ILE A 130 3.73 10.86 5.82
C ILE A 130 3.63 10.66 4.31
N SER A 131 3.21 9.47 3.90
CA SER A 131 3.15 9.05 2.50
C SER A 131 1.89 8.25 2.22
N MET A 132 1.51 8.22 0.96
CA MET A 132 0.45 7.39 0.42
C MET A 132 0.95 5.96 0.22
N GLY A 133 0.10 5.00 0.58
CA GLY A 133 0.14 3.62 0.13
C GLY A 133 -1.10 3.33 -0.71
N TYR A 134 -0.94 2.48 -1.71
CA TYR A 134 -2.04 1.98 -2.53
C TYR A 134 -2.19 0.48 -2.40
N GLY A 135 -3.43 0.00 -2.52
CA GLY A 135 -3.71 -1.41 -2.59
C GLY A 135 -4.56 -1.76 -3.80
N LEU A 136 -4.32 -2.93 -4.39
CA LEU A 136 -5.22 -3.52 -5.39
C LEU A 136 -5.84 -4.78 -4.84
N VAL A 137 -7.13 -4.70 -4.53
CA VAL A 137 -7.93 -5.84 -4.05
C VAL A 137 -8.65 -6.45 -5.23
N ASN A 138 -8.44 -7.74 -5.51
CA ASN A 138 -9.14 -8.39 -6.62
C ASN A 138 -10.66 -8.29 -6.39
N GLU A 139 -11.38 -7.87 -7.43
CA GLU A 139 -12.82 -7.57 -7.35
C GLU A 139 -13.64 -8.79 -6.93
N ILE A 140 -13.16 -10.02 -7.17
CA ILE A 140 -13.82 -11.25 -6.71
C ILE A 140 -13.94 -11.34 -5.18
N TYR A 141 -13.05 -10.66 -4.44
CA TYR A 141 -13.03 -10.64 -2.98
C TYR A 141 -13.77 -9.43 -2.40
N VAL A 142 -14.32 -8.56 -3.25
CA VAL A 142 -15.04 -7.38 -2.82
C VAL A 142 -16.53 -7.67 -2.84
N THR A 143 -17.15 -7.59 -1.66
CA THR A 143 -18.61 -7.64 -1.54
C THR A 143 -19.15 -6.22 -1.47
N ASP A 144 -19.97 -5.83 -2.44
CA ASP A 144 -20.58 -4.49 -2.47
C ASP A 144 -21.41 -4.24 -1.20
N GLY A 145 -21.33 -3.02 -0.66
CA GLY A 145 -22.05 -2.64 0.56
C GLY A 145 -21.40 -3.07 1.88
N VAL A 146 -20.38 -3.93 1.84
CA VAL A 146 -19.73 -4.48 3.04
C VAL A 146 -18.27 -4.01 3.10
N CYS A 147 -17.80 -3.68 4.31
CA CYS A 147 -16.40 -3.38 4.54
C CYS A 147 -15.67 -4.63 5.02
N SER A 148 -14.44 -4.78 4.56
CA SER A 148 -13.54 -5.85 4.94
C SER A 148 -12.21 -5.26 5.39
N GLN A 149 -11.34 -6.11 5.91
CA GLN A 149 -9.98 -5.73 6.26
C GLN A 149 -9.20 -5.12 5.08
N ASP A 150 -9.45 -5.60 3.86
CA ASP A 150 -8.67 -5.21 2.67
C ASP A 150 -9.34 -4.10 1.85
N PHE A 151 -10.67 -4.02 1.90
CA PHE A 151 -11.44 -3.06 1.12
C PHE A 151 -12.67 -2.57 1.86
N CYS A 152 -12.89 -1.25 1.85
CA CYS A 152 -14.11 -0.61 2.32
C CYS A 152 -14.48 0.56 1.41
N GLN A 153 -15.66 0.46 0.79
CA GLN A 153 -16.15 1.47 -0.16
C GLN A 153 -16.25 2.87 0.46
N TYR A 154 -16.60 2.96 1.75
CA TYR A 154 -16.75 4.25 2.44
C TYR A 154 -15.42 4.98 2.65
N GLN A 155 -14.29 4.26 2.57
CA GLN A 155 -12.95 4.84 2.62
C GLN A 155 -12.44 5.24 1.23
N CYS A 156 -13.07 4.77 0.16
CA CYS A 156 -12.64 5.00 -1.22
C CYS A 156 -13.48 6.11 -1.88
N THR A 157 -13.58 7.27 -1.23
CA THR A 157 -14.36 8.43 -1.70
C THR A 157 -13.45 9.57 -2.16
N GLU A 158 -13.93 10.42 -3.09
CA GLU A 158 -13.19 11.56 -3.60
C GLU A 158 -12.76 12.52 -2.47
N SER A 159 -13.66 12.78 -1.51
CA SER A 159 -13.36 13.60 -0.33
C SER A 159 -12.23 13.02 0.52
N ARG A 160 -12.21 11.69 0.69
CA ARG A 160 -11.17 11.01 1.46
C ARG A 160 -9.85 11.07 0.72
N LEU A 161 -9.84 10.82 -0.59
CA LEU A 161 -8.65 10.94 -1.43
C LEU A 161 -8.05 12.35 -1.35
N LYS A 162 -8.86 13.39 -1.53
CA LYS A 162 -8.42 14.78 -1.47
C LYS A 162 -7.79 15.12 -0.12
N MET A 163 -8.43 14.72 0.97
CA MET A 163 -7.88 14.95 2.31
C MET A 163 -6.55 14.21 2.51
N LEU A 164 -6.40 12.98 2.01
CA LEU A 164 -5.13 12.27 2.07
C LEU A 164 -4.06 12.94 1.19
N GLN A 165 -4.43 13.45 0.03
CA GLN A 165 -3.56 14.23 -0.85
C GLN A 165 -3.04 15.49 -0.15
N ASP A 166 -3.94 16.26 0.49
CA ASP A 166 -3.58 17.44 1.27
C ASP A 166 -2.64 17.07 2.43
N LEU A 167 -2.87 15.93 3.08
CA LEU A 167 -2.03 15.45 4.19
C LEU A 167 -0.61 15.08 3.72
N VAL A 168 -0.48 14.24 2.69
CA VAL A 168 0.84 13.75 2.24
C VAL A 168 1.67 14.83 1.57
N SER A 169 1.02 15.84 0.96
CA SER A 169 1.67 16.97 0.31
C SER A 169 2.01 18.12 1.27
N ASN A 170 1.59 18.06 2.54
CA ASN A 170 1.88 19.10 3.53
C ASN A 170 3.36 19.02 4.01
N ASP A 171 4.24 19.72 3.30
CA ASP A 171 5.67 19.73 3.61
C ASP A 171 5.99 20.43 4.95
N GLU A 172 5.22 21.45 5.35
CA GLU A 172 5.43 22.14 6.64
C GLU A 172 5.14 21.22 7.83
N LEU A 173 4.03 20.47 7.77
CA LEU A 173 3.67 19.48 8.78
C LEU A 173 4.73 18.38 8.88
N ASN A 174 5.18 17.86 7.73
CA ASN A 174 6.22 16.83 7.70
C ASN A 174 7.55 17.36 8.26
N ALA A 175 7.93 18.61 7.98
CA ALA A 175 9.13 19.23 8.54
C ALA A 175 9.07 19.33 10.08
N LYS A 176 7.87 19.47 10.67
CA LYS A 176 7.68 19.49 12.14
C LYS A 176 7.66 18.09 12.74
N ILE A 177 7.00 17.13 12.10
CA ILE A 177 6.81 15.76 12.62
C ILE A 177 8.08 14.91 12.45
N THR A 178 8.76 14.99 11.31
CA THR A 178 9.88 14.10 10.97
C THR A 178 11.01 14.11 11.99
N PRO A 179 11.49 15.26 12.50
CA PRO A 179 12.53 15.29 13.52
C PRO A 179 12.13 14.63 14.85
N LEU A 180 10.83 14.52 15.14
CA LEU A 180 10.31 13.93 16.37
C LEU A 180 10.02 12.43 16.21
N VAL A 181 9.43 12.03 15.07
CA VAL A 181 8.99 10.67 14.81
C VAL A 181 10.11 9.79 14.26
N GLN A 182 10.93 10.30 13.34
CA GLN A 182 11.96 9.47 12.68
C GLN A 182 12.95 8.83 13.65
N PRO A 183 13.51 9.54 14.65
CA PRO A 183 14.46 8.94 15.59
C PRO A 183 13.86 7.77 16.37
N ILE A 184 12.57 7.86 16.74
CA ILE A 184 11.85 6.78 17.42
C ILE A 184 11.68 5.58 16.49
N MET A 185 11.30 5.84 15.23
CA MET A 185 11.09 4.77 14.26
C MET A 185 12.38 4.03 13.85
N GLU A 186 13.53 4.67 14.01
CA GLU A 186 14.86 4.10 13.77
C GLU A 186 15.37 3.26 14.96
N THR A 187 14.71 3.26 16.12
CA THR A 187 15.06 2.37 17.22
C THR A 187 14.60 0.92 16.95
N PHE A 188 15.25 -0.03 17.63
CA PHE A 188 14.86 -1.45 17.62
C PHE A 188 13.86 -1.80 18.74
N GLU A 189 13.26 -0.79 19.37
CA GLU A 189 12.36 -1.00 20.50
C GLU A 189 10.96 -1.45 20.04
N TYR A 190 10.35 -2.35 20.83
CA TYR A 190 9.01 -2.86 20.54
C TYR A 190 7.93 -1.77 20.67
N THR A 191 8.16 -0.74 21.48
CA THR A 191 7.23 0.36 21.77
C THR A 191 7.27 1.49 20.76
N ARG A 192 8.21 1.49 19.81
CA ARG A 192 8.44 2.61 18.89
C ARG A 192 7.20 3.11 18.15
N TYR A 193 6.32 2.19 17.73
CA TYR A 193 5.09 2.55 17.03
C TYR A 193 4.09 3.25 17.95
N ALA A 194 3.98 2.79 19.20
CA ALA A 194 3.10 3.41 20.19
C ALA A 194 3.60 4.81 20.59
N GLU A 195 4.90 5.00 20.69
CA GLU A 195 5.51 6.30 20.98
C GLU A 195 5.37 7.28 19.81
N ALA A 196 5.64 6.82 18.58
CA ALA A 196 5.38 7.61 17.38
C ALA A 196 3.91 8.00 17.26
N SER A 197 2.97 7.09 17.56
CA SER A 197 1.53 7.35 17.55
C SER A 197 1.14 8.47 18.51
N LYS A 198 1.76 8.57 19.69
CA LYS A 198 1.50 9.68 20.63
C LYS A 198 1.82 11.04 20.01
N ILE A 199 2.97 11.16 19.36
CA ILE A 199 3.36 12.39 18.66
C ILE A 199 2.38 12.68 17.52
N LEU A 200 2.05 11.68 16.69
CA LEU A 200 1.11 11.86 15.58
C LEU A 200 -0.29 12.28 16.05
N ARG A 201 -0.72 11.88 17.26
CA ARG A 201 -1.95 12.36 17.90
C ARG A 201 -1.86 13.81 18.36
N GLU A 202 -0.72 14.27 18.89
CA GLU A 202 -0.51 15.68 19.26
C GLU A 202 -0.64 16.62 18.05
N PHE A 203 -0.24 16.15 16.86
CA PHE A 203 -0.43 16.86 15.59
C PHE A 203 -1.81 16.62 14.95
N ASN A 204 -2.71 15.86 15.59
CA ASN A 204 -4.03 15.50 15.10
C ASN A 204 -4.01 14.75 13.74
N VAL A 205 -2.92 14.02 13.46
CA VAL A 205 -2.68 13.31 12.20
C VAL A 205 -3.09 11.85 12.27
N GLU A 206 -2.92 11.19 13.43
CA GLU A 206 -3.08 9.74 13.57
C GLU A 206 -4.44 9.23 13.08
N GLN A 207 -5.52 9.98 13.33
CA GLN A 207 -6.88 9.64 12.88
C GLN A 207 -7.02 9.51 11.35
N PHE A 208 -6.07 10.05 10.58
CA PHE A 208 -6.06 9.95 9.14
C PHE A 208 -5.17 8.83 8.63
N LEU A 209 -4.29 8.29 9.47
CA LEU A 209 -3.35 7.24 9.12
C LEU A 209 -3.98 5.85 9.32
N CYS A 210 -3.68 4.93 8.40
CA CYS A 210 -4.04 3.51 8.47
C CYS A 210 -5.39 3.21 9.15
N LEU A 211 -6.48 3.80 8.62
CA LEU A 211 -7.83 3.49 9.10
C LEU A 211 -8.17 2.04 8.76
N THR A 212 -7.90 1.12 9.67
CA THR A 212 -8.34 -0.26 9.54
C THR A 212 -9.85 -0.32 9.76
N CYS A 213 -10.59 -0.86 8.80
CA CYS A 213 -11.97 -1.24 9.07
C CYS A 213 -11.96 -2.37 10.10
N VAL A 214 -12.59 -2.12 11.26
CA VAL A 214 -12.54 -3.00 12.46
C VAL A 214 -13.31 -4.31 12.25
N GLU A 215 -14.09 -4.45 11.18
CA GLU A 215 -14.64 -5.75 10.78
C GLU A 215 -13.51 -6.66 10.32
N GLN A 216 -12.96 -7.39 11.29
CA GLN A 216 -12.25 -8.62 11.01
C GLN A 216 -13.10 -9.50 10.09
N ARG A 217 -12.46 -10.13 9.13
CA ARG A 217 -13.11 -11.11 8.25
C ARG A 217 -13.90 -12.11 9.10
N ARG A 218 -15.16 -12.34 8.73
CA ARG A 218 -16.03 -13.36 9.34
C ARG A 218 -15.35 -14.73 9.42
N GLU A 219 -14.50 -15.04 8.44
CA GLU A 219 -13.64 -16.24 8.36
C GLU A 219 -12.58 -16.30 9.46
N VAL A 220 -11.95 -15.17 9.80
CA VAL A 220 -10.92 -15.06 10.86
C VAL A 220 -11.57 -15.11 12.25
N ILE A 221 -12.75 -14.50 12.42
CA ILE A 221 -13.55 -14.63 13.65
C ILE A 221 -14.00 -16.09 13.85
N GLN A 222 -14.45 -16.76 12.77
CA GLN A 222 -14.86 -18.17 12.82
C GLN A 222 -13.69 -19.13 13.09
N GLN A 223 -12.47 -18.81 12.64
CA GLN A 223 -11.28 -19.65 12.87
C GLN A 223 -10.59 -19.37 14.21
N ASN A 224 -10.54 -18.12 14.68
CA ASN A 224 -9.70 -17.72 15.82
C ASN A 224 -10.47 -17.22 17.05
N GLY A 225 -11.79 -17.02 16.97
CA GLY A 225 -12.65 -16.69 18.12
C GLY A 225 -12.38 -15.33 18.80
N HIS A 226 -11.50 -14.49 18.25
CA HIS A 226 -11.09 -13.23 18.87
C HIS A 226 -11.23 -12.05 17.92
N GLU A 227 -12.24 -11.20 18.17
CA GLU A 227 -12.29 -9.84 17.64
C GLU A 227 -11.16 -9.00 18.26
N ARG A 228 -10.28 -8.45 17.42
CA ARG A 228 -9.27 -7.48 17.82
C ARG A 228 -9.95 -6.12 17.82
N GLN A 229 -10.22 -5.59 19.02
CA GLN A 229 -10.67 -4.21 19.19
C GLN A 229 -9.46 -3.28 19.14
N ASP A 230 -9.25 -2.64 18.01
CA ASP A 230 -8.36 -1.48 17.91
C ASP A 230 -9.19 -0.23 18.22
N ASP A 231 -9.24 0.16 19.50
CA ASP A 231 -9.93 1.38 19.93
C ASP A 231 -9.16 2.62 19.44
N LEU A 232 -9.56 3.15 18.27
CA LEU A 232 -9.00 4.36 17.65
C LEU A 232 -9.41 5.68 18.35
N TYR A 233 -10.26 5.61 19.38
CA TYR A 233 -10.73 6.77 20.14
C TYR A 233 -10.78 6.47 21.64
N GLU A 234 -10.25 7.36 22.48
CA GLU A 234 -10.66 7.43 23.88
C GLU A 234 -12.08 8.01 23.92
N ARG A 235 -13.10 7.15 23.99
CA ARG A 235 -14.48 7.58 24.23
C ARG A 235 -14.59 8.12 25.65
N THR A 236 -14.40 9.41 25.83
CA THR A 236 -14.97 10.10 27.00
C THR A 236 -16.49 10.05 26.85
N ARG A 237 -17.13 9.26 27.71
CA ARG A 237 -18.60 9.13 27.78
C ARG A 237 -19.22 10.51 28.00
N GLY A 238 -20.09 10.91 27.08
CA GLY A 238 -21.19 11.83 27.35
C GLY A 238 -22.39 11.08 27.89
#